data_AF-A0A090VI70-F1
#
_entry.id   AF-A0A090VI70-F1
#
_cell.length_a   1.000
_cell.length_b   1.000
_cell.length_c   1.000
_cell.angle_alpha   90.00
_cell.angle_beta   90.00
_cell.angle_gamma   90.00
#
_symmetry.space_group_name_H-M   'P 1'
#
loop_
_entity.id
_entity.type
_entity.pdbx_description
1 polymer ?
#
loop_
_entity_poly.entity_id
_entity_poly.type
_entity_poly.pdbx_seq_one_letter_code
_entity_poly.pdbx_strand_id
1 'polypeptide(L)'
;MWDDKPLFDSKIEAWVDGPVVPDLYQEHKGKFTVSIDDFNGDVSNLSSDNISTIDEVLKAYSDKNAQWLSDLTHMEDPWLNARKGLLGSQRGNNEITLDSMGEYYSSL
;
A
#
# COMPACT_ATOMS: atom_id res chain seq x y z
N MET A 1 -6.22 10.73 11.88
CA MET A 1 -7.30 9.90 11.28
C MET A 1 -8.23 10.83 10.51
N TRP A 2 -7.99 11.00 9.21
CA TRP A 2 -8.93 11.67 8.30
C TRP A 2 -9.84 10.59 7.76
N ASP A 3 -11.11 10.67 8.13
CA ASP A 3 -12.21 9.71 7.93
C ASP A 3 -11.88 8.23 8.27
N ASP A 4 -12.55 7.67 9.29
CA ASP A 4 -12.44 6.27 9.74
C ASP A 4 -12.97 5.24 8.71
N LYS A 5 -12.84 5.52 7.41
CA LYS A 5 -13.26 4.65 6.31
C LYS A 5 -12.11 4.39 5.36
N PRO A 6 -11.83 3.11 5.05
CA PRO A 6 -10.84 2.78 4.04
C PRO A 6 -11.27 3.28 2.65
N LEU A 7 -10.30 3.70 1.83
CA LEU A 7 -10.53 4.08 0.44
C LEU A 7 -10.92 2.88 -0.45
N PHE A 8 -10.52 1.67 -0.04
CA PHE A 8 -10.78 0.41 -0.72
C PHE A 8 -10.74 -0.76 0.28
N ASP A 9 -11.45 -1.84 -0.03
CA ASP A 9 -11.58 -3.02 0.87
C ASP A 9 -10.59 -4.15 0.56
N SER A 10 -9.74 -3.99 -0.47
CA SER A 10 -8.75 -4.99 -0.86
C SER A 10 -7.70 -5.22 0.24
N LYS A 11 -7.31 -6.48 0.41
CA LYS A 11 -6.26 -6.87 1.35
C LYS A 11 -4.91 -6.32 0.90
N ILE A 12 -4.10 -5.92 1.87
CA ILE A 12 -2.70 -5.58 1.69
C ILE A 12 -1.87 -6.69 2.31
N GLU A 13 -0.99 -7.33 1.55
CA GLU A 13 -0.09 -8.39 2.02
C GLU A 13 1.33 -7.87 2.22
N ALA A 14 2.01 -8.32 3.28
CA ALA A 14 3.39 -7.96 3.57
C ALA A 14 4.37 -8.82 2.75
N TRP A 15 4.58 -8.47 1.49
CA TRP A 15 5.52 -9.18 0.65
C TRP A 15 6.97 -8.83 0.96
N VAL A 16 7.89 -9.64 0.45
CA VAL A 16 9.34 -9.52 0.68
C VAL A 16 9.92 -8.22 0.14
N ASP A 17 9.34 -7.70 -0.95
CA ASP A 17 9.79 -6.45 -1.60
C ASP A 17 8.95 -5.23 -1.15
N GLY A 18 8.02 -5.43 -0.21
CA GLY A 18 7.15 -4.39 0.33
C GLY A 18 5.68 -4.79 0.39
N PRO A 19 4.79 -3.91 0.86
CA PRO A 19 3.35 -4.15 0.89
C PRO A 19 2.76 -4.23 -0.53
N VAL A 20 1.89 -5.20 -0.78
CA VAL A 20 1.26 -5.42 -2.09
C VAL A 20 -0.23 -5.68 -1.94
N VAL A 21 -1.06 -5.06 -2.78
CA VAL A 21 -2.46 -5.45 -2.98
C VAL A 21 -2.50 -6.59 -4.00
N PRO A 22 -2.78 -7.85 -3.60
CA PRO A 22 -2.63 -9.01 -4.49
C PRO A 22 -3.54 -8.96 -5.70
N ASP A 23 -4.77 -8.46 -5.53
CA ASP A 23 -5.76 -8.38 -6.61
C ASP A 23 -5.25 -7.47 -7.74
N LEU A 24 -4.77 -6.27 -7.39
CA LEU A 24 -4.17 -5.33 -8.34
C LEU A 24 -2.89 -5.90 -8.96
N TYR A 25 -2.06 -6.60 -8.18
CA TYR A 25 -0.87 -7.26 -8.71
C TYR A 25 -1.22 -8.32 -9.76
N GLN A 26 -2.27 -9.13 -9.56
CA GLN A 26 -2.63 -10.18 -10.53
C GLN A 26 -3.03 -9.59 -11.88
N GLU A 27 -3.72 -8.45 -11.91
CA GLU A 27 -4.12 -7.76 -13.14
C GLU A 27 -2.93 -7.31 -13.98
N HIS A 28 -1.82 -6.94 -13.33
CA HIS A 28 -0.65 -6.36 -13.97
C HIS A 28 0.56 -7.31 -14.02
N LYS A 29 0.41 -8.53 -13.50
CA LYS A 29 1.51 -9.49 -13.38
C LYS A 29 2.15 -9.76 -14.73
N GLY A 30 3.48 -9.61 -14.79
CA GLY A 30 4.26 -9.78 -16.02
C GLY A 30 4.47 -8.48 -16.81
N LYS A 31 3.86 -7.36 -16.38
CA LYS A 31 4.22 -6.02 -16.85
C LYS A 31 5.26 -5.42 -15.92
N PHE A 32 6.36 -4.91 -16.51
CA PHE A 32 7.42 -4.20 -15.77
C PHE A 32 7.12 -2.70 -15.64
N THR A 33 6.18 -2.20 -16.44
CA THR A 33 5.70 -0.82 -16.42
C THR A 33 4.23 -0.85 -16.75
N VAL A 34 3.45 0.00 -16.08
CA VAL A 34 2.03 0.19 -16.32
C VAL A 34 1.80 1.61 -16.83
N SER A 35 0.84 1.78 -17.74
CA SER A 35 0.36 3.09 -18.21
C SER A 35 -1.08 3.31 -17.78
N ILE A 36 -1.61 4.51 -18.01
CA ILE A 36 -3.01 4.81 -17.69
C ILE A 36 -3.99 3.91 -18.44
N ASP A 37 -3.61 3.39 -19.61
CA ASP A 37 -4.43 2.47 -20.42
C ASP A 37 -4.54 1.06 -19.81
N ASP A 38 -3.68 0.75 -18.83
CA ASP A 38 -3.74 -0.53 -18.11
C ASP A 38 -4.79 -0.51 -16.99
N PHE A 39 -5.33 0.66 -16.65
CA PHE A 39 -6.30 0.84 -15.57
C PHE A 39 -7.70 1.16 -16.13
N ASN A 40 -8.73 0.58 -15.50
CA ASN A 40 -10.14 0.84 -15.80
C ASN A 40 -10.84 1.58 -14.65
N GLY A 41 -10.08 2.29 -13.82
CA GLY A 41 -10.60 3.04 -12.68
C GLY A 41 -11.48 4.23 -13.09
N ASP A 42 -12.45 4.57 -12.25
CA ASP A 42 -13.35 5.71 -12.45
C ASP A 42 -13.22 6.69 -11.27
N VAL A 43 -12.66 7.86 -11.57
CA VAL A 43 -12.42 8.95 -10.60
C VAL A 43 -13.72 9.49 -10.01
N SER A 44 -14.86 9.32 -10.69
CA SER A 44 -16.16 9.77 -10.16
C SER A 44 -16.63 9.00 -8.92
N ASN A 45 -15.99 7.86 -8.62
CA ASN A 45 -16.22 7.11 -7.39
C ASN A 45 -15.50 7.72 -6.16
N LEU A 46 -14.66 8.74 -6.35
CA LEU A 46 -13.93 9.40 -5.28
C LEU A 46 -14.64 10.69 -4.85
N SER A 47 -14.76 10.89 -3.53
CA SER A 47 -15.18 12.19 -2.98
C SER A 47 -14.06 13.23 -3.14
N SER A 48 -14.40 14.51 -2.95
CA SER A 48 -13.39 15.59 -2.88
C SER A 48 -12.34 15.33 -1.80
N ASP A 49 -12.76 14.76 -0.68
CA ASP A 49 -11.90 14.52 0.48
C ASP A 49 -10.94 13.35 0.21
N ASN A 50 -11.42 12.31 -0.49
CA ASN A 50 -10.57 11.22 -0.98
C ASN A 50 -9.48 11.77 -1.93
N ILE A 51 -9.88 12.61 -2.89
CA ILE A 51 -8.94 13.22 -3.85
C ILE A 51 -7.91 14.07 -3.13
N SER A 52 -8.34 14.95 -2.21
CA SER A 52 -7.43 15.80 -1.44
C SER A 52 -6.43 14.97 -0.62
N THR A 53 -6.88 13.84 -0.06
CA THR A 53 -6.01 12.94 0.70
C THR A 53 -4.99 12.26 -0.22
N ILE A 54 -5.42 11.77 -1.37
CA ILE A 54 -4.54 11.17 -2.39
C ILE A 54 -3.48 12.18 -2.85
N ASP A 55 -3.88 13.43 -3.11
CA ASP A 55 -2.96 14.48 -3.57
C ASP A 55 -1.87 14.81 -2.55
N GLU A 56 -2.19 14.89 -1.25
CA GLU A 56 -1.17 15.12 -0.21
C GLU A 56 -0.22 13.93 -0.07
N VAL A 57 -0.71 12.69 -0.18
CA VAL A 57 0.15 11.49 -0.20
C VAL A 57 1.08 11.52 -1.42
N LEU A 58 0.55 11.82 -2.62
CA LEU A 58 1.35 11.92 -3.84
C LEU A 58 2.41 13.00 -3.73
N LYS A 59 2.08 14.17 -3.16
CA LYS A 59 3.04 15.26 -2.95
C LYS A 59 4.18 14.87 -1.99
N ALA A 60 3.92 14.01 -1.02
CA ALA A 60 4.95 13.54 -0.08
C ALA A 60 5.89 12.47 -0.69
N TYR A 61 5.35 11.60 -1.55
CA TYR A 61 6.05 10.38 -1.98
C TYR A 61 6.35 10.24 -3.48
N SER A 62 5.75 11.05 -4.36
CA SER A 62 5.88 10.87 -5.83
C SER A 62 7.28 11.10 -6.39
N ASP A 63 8.14 11.86 -5.69
CA ASP A 63 9.53 12.10 -6.06
C ASP A 63 10.49 10.98 -5.58
N LYS A 64 9.97 10.04 -4.77
CA LYS A 64 10.76 8.93 -4.21
C LYS A 64 10.80 7.75 -5.17
N ASN A 65 11.94 7.08 -5.24
CA ASN A 65 12.08 5.89 -6.06
C ASN A 65 11.53 4.63 -5.34
N ALA A 66 11.31 3.56 -6.10
CA ALA A 66 10.74 2.32 -5.59
C ALA A 66 11.56 1.69 -4.44
N GLN A 67 12.90 1.76 -4.51
CA GLN A 67 13.75 1.23 -3.45
C GLN A 67 13.56 1.99 -2.13
N TRP A 68 13.55 3.32 -2.19
CA TRP A 68 13.34 4.17 -1.02
C TRP A 68 11.99 3.89 -0.36
N LEU A 69 10.93 3.71 -1.16
CA LEU A 69 9.59 3.39 -0.65
C LEU A 69 9.56 1.99 0.01
N SER A 70 10.21 1.00 -0.61
CA SER A 70 10.35 -0.34 -0.04
C SER A 70 11.09 -0.30 1.30
N ASP A 71 12.24 0.37 1.34
CA ASP A 71 13.06 0.52 2.55
C ASP A 71 12.27 1.19 3.69
N LEU A 72 11.48 2.23 3.38
CA LEU A 72 10.60 2.88 4.36
C LEU A 72 9.62 1.87 4.95
N THR A 73 8.88 1.13 4.12
CA THR A 73 7.87 0.17 4.60
C THR A 73 8.49 -0.96 5.43
N HIS A 74 9.72 -1.36 5.13
CA HIS A 74 10.44 -2.39 5.90
C HIS A 74 10.87 -1.93 7.29
N MET A 75 10.81 -0.62 7.57
CA MET A 75 11.05 -0.04 8.89
C MET A 75 9.75 0.13 9.71
N GLU A 76 8.57 -0.05 9.11
CA GLU A 76 7.30 0.18 9.78
C GLU A 76 6.81 -1.09 10.51
N ASP A 77 6.32 -0.90 11.74
CA ASP A 77 5.82 -1.99 12.58
C ASP A 77 4.70 -2.82 11.92
N PRO A 78 3.73 -2.26 11.17
CA PRO A 78 2.68 -3.04 10.52
C PRO A 78 3.25 -4.12 9.58
N TRP A 79 4.25 -3.77 8.75
CA TRP A 79 4.89 -4.71 7.84
C TRP A 79 5.73 -5.75 8.60
N LEU A 80 6.53 -5.30 9.59
CA LEU A 80 7.34 -6.18 10.42
C LEU A 80 6.48 -7.20 11.18
N ASN A 81 5.36 -6.74 11.74
CA ASN A 81 4.42 -7.56 12.48
C ASN A 81 3.76 -8.61 11.59
N ALA A 82 3.30 -8.21 10.40
CA ALA A 82 2.73 -9.13 9.43
C ALA A 82 3.74 -10.21 8.97
N ARG A 83 5.04 -9.92 8.99
CA ARG A 83 6.09 -10.88 8.60
C ARG A 83 6.68 -11.70 9.74
N LYS A 84 6.19 -11.57 10.97
CA LYS A 84 6.64 -12.40 12.11
C LYS A 84 6.52 -13.89 11.77
N GLY A 85 7.61 -14.62 11.98
CA GLY A 85 7.69 -16.06 11.71
C GLY A 85 7.99 -16.43 10.26
N LEU A 86 8.11 -15.45 9.35
CA LEU A 86 8.58 -15.67 7.97
C LEU A 86 10.11 -15.50 7.88
N LEU A 87 10.73 -16.27 7.01
CA LEU A 87 12.11 -16.09 6.58
C LEU A 87 12.23 -14.82 5.73
N GLY A 88 13.40 -14.18 5.76
CA GLY A 88 13.66 -12.98 4.98
C GLY A 88 13.39 -13.14 3.47
N SER A 89 13.62 -14.33 2.90
CA SER A 89 13.39 -14.64 1.49
C SER A 89 11.99 -15.17 1.17
N GLN A 90 11.15 -15.45 2.17
CA GLN A 90 9.79 -15.88 1.92
C GLN A 90 8.99 -14.70 1.36
N ARG A 91 8.29 -14.94 0.24
CA ARG A 91 7.43 -13.94 -0.40
C ARG A 91 6.55 -13.24 0.63
N GLY A 92 5.87 -14.00 1.50
CA GLY A 92 4.91 -13.45 2.46
C GLY A 92 3.54 -13.24 1.80
N ASN A 93 2.50 -13.59 2.54
CA ASN A 93 1.10 -13.45 2.15
C ASN A 93 0.21 -13.15 3.38
N ASN A 94 0.85 -12.76 4.49
CA ASN A 94 0.15 -12.33 5.68
C ASN A 94 -0.36 -10.91 5.46
N GLU A 95 -1.57 -10.65 5.93
CA GLU A 95 -2.25 -9.37 5.79
C GLU A 95 -1.63 -8.32 6.72
N ILE A 96 -1.38 -7.12 6.17
CA ILE A 96 -1.16 -5.90 6.94
C ILE A 96 -2.54 -5.32 7.23
N THR A 97 -2.98 -5.45 8.47
CA THR A 97 -4.34 -5.05 8.85
C THR A 97 -4.50 -3.52 8.91
N LEU A 98 -5.69 -3.02 8.57
CA LEU A 98 -6.02 -1.60 8.73
C LEU A 98 -5.82 -1.13 10.18
N ASP A 99 -6.20 -1.96 11.16
CA ASP A 99 -6.01 -1.68 12.58
C ASP A 99 -4.53 -1.46 12.91
N SER A 100 -3.64 -2.37 12.46
CA SER A 100 -2.20 -2.22 12.71
C SER A 100 -1.61 -0.96 12.07
N MET A 101 -2.06 -0.58 10.88
CA MET A 101 -1.62 0.67 10.25
C MET A 101 -2.16 1.88 11.01
N GLY A 102 -3.42 1.85 11.41
CA GLY A 102 -4.06 2.90 12.18
C GLY A 102 -3.38 3.15 13.52
N GLU A 103 -3.06 2.08 14.26
CA GLU A 103 -2.29 2.15 15.51
C GLU A 103 -0.92 2.79 15.30
N TYR A 104 -0.17 2.34 14.29
CA TYR A 104 1.16 2.85 13.97
C TYR A 104 1.13 4.34 13.64
N TYR A 105 0.32 4.76 12.65
CA TYR A 105 0.27 6.15 12.21
C TYR A 105 -0.40 7.11 13.20
N SER A 106 -1.19 6.60 14.15
CA SER A 106 -1.72 7.42 15.25
C SER A 106 -0.72 7.66 16.38
N SER A 107 0.35 6.87 16.42
CA SER A 107 1.41 6.97 17.44
C SER A 107 2.60 7.83 17.03
N LEU A 108 2.65 8.27 15.77
CA LEU A 108 3.64 9.16 15.17
C LEU A 108 3.29 10.65 15.42
#